data_AF-R7BFF0-F1
#
_entry.id   AF-R7BFF0-F1
#
_cell.length_a   1.000
_cell.length_b   1.000
_cell.length_c   1.000
_cell.angle_alpha   90.00
_cell.angle_beta   90.00
_cell.angle_gamma   90.00
#
_symmetry.space_group_name_H-M   'P 1'
#
loop_
_entity.id
_entity.type
_entity.pdbx_description
1 polymer ?
#
loop_
_entity_poly.entity_id
_entity_poly.type
_entity_poly.pdbx_seq_one_letter_code
_entity_poly.pdbx_strand_id
1 'polypeptide(L)'
;MKITCSQCGKTFELTQNEINFYNSKGLDLPKRCKSCRDKNSGKYVVAYTQKKPENLVFSVLFFALGVAISYFTFKKKTLSGIVPVAIIVCSFLLSFALLVNVQKRKTVDVSFNEKYQYKFYDAQNFLKHYYKHKNDVGVTSLESYLKLANKVITDKKSVHKTISNGDIIYYNKQTQYFVVLSKAGYIRSLYKSSYNHYLKQ
;
A
#
# COMPACT_ATOMS: atom_id res chain seq x y z
N MET A 1 32.92 3.39 -17.32
CA MET A 1 32.64 4.54 -18.24
C MET A 1 31.91 5.63 -17.47
N LYS A 2 32.42 6.86 -17.45
CA LYS A 2 31.75 8.00 -16.79
C LYS A 2 30.80 8.70 -17.76
N ILE A 3 29.58 8.95 -17.32
CA ILE A 3 28.50 9.56 -18.11
C ILE A 3 27.87 10.69 -17.29
N THR A 4 27.65 11.84 -17.91
CA THR A 4 26.91 12.95 -17.30
C THR A 4 25.41 12.72 -17.45
N CYS A 5 24.67 12.72 -16.34
CA CYS A 5 23.22 12.53 -16.36
C CYS A 5 22.52 13.69 -17.07
N SER A 6 21.75 13.39 -18.11
CA SER A 6 21.02 14.38 -18.90
C SER A 6 19.88 15.09 -18.15
N GLN A 7 19.51 14.66 -16.94
CA GLN A 7 18.42 15.23 -16.15
C GLN A 7 18.89 16.01 -14.92
N CYS A 8 19.91 15.54 -14.21
CA CYS A 8 20.38 16.19 -12.98
C CYS A 8 21.81 16.72 -13.06
N GLY A 9 22.48 16.59 -14.21
CA GLY A 9 23.85 17.06 -14.43
C GLY A 9 24.95 16.29 -13.67
N LYS A 10 24.59 15.38 -12.76
CA LYS A 10 25.57 14.59 -12.01
C LYS A 10 26.25 13.55 -12.89
N THR A 11 27.56 13.44 -12.77
CA THR A 11 28.34 12.35 -13.38
C THR A 11 28.14 11.07 -12.60
N PHE A 12 27.90 9.96 -13.29
CA PHE A 12 27.84 8.63 -12.72
C PHE A 12 28.66 7.66 -13.57
N GLU A 13 29.10 6.57 -12.96
CA GLU A 13 29.93 5.58 -13.62
C GLU A 13 29.15 4.29 -13.87
N LEU A 14 29.30 3.74 -15.08
CA LEU A 14 28.88 2.39 -15.42
C LEU A 14 30.07 1.46 -15.32
N THR A 15 29.90 0.39 -14.55
CA THR A 15 30.83 -0.73 -14.47
C THR A 15 30.82 -1.55 -15.75
N GLN A 16 31.90 -2.29 -16.03
CA GLN A 16 31.95 -3.15 -17.21
C GLN A 16 30.83 -4.22 -17.19
N ASN A 17 30.47 -4.72 -16.01
CA ASN A 17 29.37 -5.66 -15.85
C ASN A 17 28.03 -5.03 -16.21
N GLU A 18 27.77 -3.79 -15.82
CA GLU A 18 26.56 -3.07 -16.23
C GLU A 18 26.52 -2.83 -17.74
N ILE A 19 27.64 -2.41 -18.33
CA ILE A 19 27.75 -2.19 -19.79
C ILE A 19 27.45 -3.50 -20.54
N ASN A 20 28.08 -4.60 -20.13
CA ASN A 20 27.87 -5.92 -20.72
C ASN A 20 26.41 -6.38 -20.54
N PHE A 21 25.79 -6.09 -19.39
CA PHE A 21 24.37 -6.37 -19.17
C PHE A 21 23.47 -5.65 -20.17
N TYR A 22 23.66 -4.35 -20.40
CA TYR A 22 22.87 -3.61 -21.40
C TYR A 22 23.12 -4.14 -22.83
N ASN A 23 24.39 -4.30 -23.20
CA ASN A 23 24.76 -4.76 -24.55
C ASN A 23 24.26 -6.19 -24.84
N SER A 24 24.39 -7.12 -23.89
CA SER A 24 23.89 -8.50 -24.03
C SER A 24 22.36 -8.59 -24.16
N LYS A 25 21.65 -7.54 -23.73
CA LYS A 25 20.19 -7.40 -23.90
C LYS A 25 19.81 -6.60 -25.14
N GLY A 26 20.77 -6.14 -25.95
CA GLY A 26 20.52 -5.26 -27.09
C GLY A 26 19.95 -3.90 -26.67
N LEU A 27 20.27 -3.43 -25.46
CA LEU A 27 19.77 -2.18 -24.89
C LEU A 27 20.83 -1.08 -24.98
N ASP A 28 20.39 0.15 -25.24
CA ASP A 28 21.25 1.32 -25.17
C ASP A 28 21.75 1.61 -23.75
N LEU A 29 22.98 2.11 -23.65
CA LEU A 29 23.52 2.59 -22.39
C LEU A 29 22.70 3.77 -21.85
N PRO A 30 22.48 3.83 -20.53
CA PRO A 30 21.59 4.82 -19.95
C PRO A 30 22.17 6.24 -20.01
N LYS A 31 21.38 7.19 -20.52
CA LYS A 31 21.70 8.63 -20.54
C LYS A 31 21.48 9.34 -19.19
N ARG A 32 20.74 8.70 -18.27
CA ARG A 32 20.38 9.25 -16.95
C ARG A 32 20.94 8.37 -15.84
N CYS A 33 21.35 8.97 -14.72
CA CYS A 33 21.80 8.23 -13.54
C CYS A 33 20.66 7.38 -12.96
N LYS A 34 21.02 6.35 -12.17
CA LYS A 34 20.06 5.41 -11.59
C LYS A 34 18.92 6.12 -10.83
N SER A 35 19.24 7.11 -10.01
CA SER A 35 18.21 7.83 -9.23
C SER A 35 17.21 8.60 -10.09
N CYS A 36 17.65 9.20 -11.21
CA CYS A 36 16.74 9.86 -12.15
C CYS A 36 15.90 8.85 -12.95
N ARG A 37 16.49 7.72 -13.37
CA ARG A 37 15.73 6.64 -14.02
C ARG A 37 14.65 6.08 -13.10
N ASP A 38 15.00 5.82 -11.84
CA ASP A 38 14.06 5.26 -10.87
C ASP A 38 12.92 6.23 -10.51
N LYS A 39 13.17 7.54 -10.50
CA LYS A 39 12.12 8.56 -10.32
C LYS A 39 11.14 8.58 -11.50
N ASN A 40 11.65 8.47 -12.73
CA ASN A 40 10.81 8.53 -13.93
C ASN A 40 10.12 7.20 -14.24
N SER A 41 10.58 6.08 -13.67
CA SER A 41 10.01 4.76 -13.95
C SER A 41 8.69 4.49 -13.22
N GLY A 42 8.28 5.36 -12.30
CA GLY A 42 7.12 5.13 -11.44
C GLY A 42 7.29 3.97 -10.46
N LYS A 43 8.50 3.39 -10.35
CA LYS A 43 8.79 2.21 -9.51
C LYS A 43 8.37 2.37 -8.05
N TYR A 44 8.46 3.60 -7.53
CA TYR A 44 8.11 3.92 -6.14
C TYR A 44 6.69 4.46 -5.96
N VAL A 45 5.98 4.73 -7.05
CA VAL A 45 4.62 5.28 -7.01
C VAL A 45 3.63 4.16 -7.23
N VAL A 46 2.79 3.91 -6.23
CA VAL A 46 1.76 2.86 -6.30
C VAL A 46 0.39 3.48 -6.19
N ALA A 47 -0.47 3.14 -7.15
CA ALA A 47 -1.89 3.40 -7.05
C ALA A 47 -2.55 2.28 -6.23
N TYR A 48 -3.40 2.66 -5.27
CA TYR A 48 -4.23 1.72 -4.52
C TYR A 48 -5.67 2.20 -4.43
N THR A 49 -6.56 1.22 -4.30
CA THR A 49 -7.98 1.46 -4.13
C THR A 49 -8.29 1.47 -2.64
N GLN A 50 -8.63 2.63 -2.11
CA GLN A 50 -9.16 2.75 -0.76
C GLN A 50 -10.67 2.49 -0.80
N LYS A 51 -11.11 1.43 -0.11
CA LYS A 51 -12.54 1.17 0.12
C LYS A 51 -13.07 2.12 1.19
N LYS A 52 -14.22 2.74 0.94
CA LYS A 52 -15.00 3.53 1.91
C LYS A 52 -16.27 2.76 2.25
N PRO A 53 -16.25 1.87 3.25
CA PRO A 53 -17.43 1.06 3.60
C PRO A 53 -18.61 1.92 4.05
N GLU A 54 -18.36 3.09 4.64
CA GLU A 54 -19.39 4.07 5.01
C GLU A 54 -20.25 4.48 3.82
N ASN A 55 -19.65 4.74 2.66
CA ASN A 55 -20.39 5.11 1.44
C ASN A 55 -21.32 3.97 0.96
N LEU A 56 -20.91 2.72 1.17
CA LEU A 56 -21.76 1.56 0.86
C LEU A 56 -22.96 1.50 1.82
N VAL A 57 -22.72 1.68 3.13
CA VAL A 57 -23.78 1.70 4.14
C VAL A 57 -24.77 2.84 3.88
N PHE A 58 -24.28 4.05 3.63
CA PHE A 58 -25.13 5.20 3.32
C PHE A 58 -25.93 4.98 2.03
N SER A 59 -25.33 4.42 0.99
CA SER A 59 -26.04 4.10 -0.26
C SER A 59 -27.26 3.20 0.00
N VAL A 60 -27.09 2.13 0.78
CA VAL A 60 -28.17 1.21 1.13
C VAL A 60 -29.26 1.92 1.94
N LEU A 61 -28.86 2.74 2.92
CA LEU A 61 -29.80 3.50 3.75
C LEU A 61 -30.61 4.51 2.93
N PHE A 62 -30.00 5.32 2.07
CA PHE A 62 -30.70 6.30 1.24
C PHE A 62 -31.70 5.66 0.28
N PHE A 63 -31.35 4.52 -0.30
CA PHE A 63 -32.25 3.78 -1.17
C PHE A 63 -33.46 3.22 -0.38
N ALA A 64 -33.20 2.56 0.74
CA ALA A 64 -34.26 1.99 1.59
C ALA A 64 -35.21 3.07 2.14
N LEU A 65 -34.66 4.20 2.60
CA LEU A 65 -35.45 5.34 3.10
C LEU A 65 -36.31 5.95 2.00
N GLY A 66 -35.76 6.12 0.79
CA GLY A 66 -36.51 6.63 -0.36
C GLY A 66 -37.72 5.79 -0.72
N VAL A 67 -37.53 4.46 -0.77
CA VAL A 67 -38.62 3.50 -1.03
C VAL A 67 -39.68 3.55 0.08
N ALA A 68 -39.26 3.56 1.35
CA ALA A 68 -40.17 3.60 2.48
C ALA A 68 -41.00 4.90 2.50
N ILE A 69 -40.36 6.06 2.34
CA ILE A 69 -41.04 7.37 2.32
C ILE A 69 -42.03 7.44 1.17
N SER A 70 -41.64 7.00 -0.04
CA SER A 70 -42.53 7.00 -1.20
C SER A 70 -43.76 6.09 -0.99
N TYR A 71 -43.57 4.89 -0.42
CA TYR A 71 -44.66 3.99 -0.07
C TYR A 71 -45.64 4.59 0.94
N PHE A 72 -45.13 5.15 2.05
CA PHE A 72 -46.00 5.72 3.09
C PHE A 72 -46.74 6.98 2.63
N THR A 73 -46.09 7.84 1.85
CA THR A 73 -46.71 9.05 1.28
C THR A 73 -47.80 8.70 0.28
N PHE A 74 -47.59 7.69 -0.57
CA PHE A 74 -48.60 7.14 -1.46
C PHE A 74 -49.78 6.53 -0.68
N LYS A 75 -49.49 5.66 0.31
CA LYS A 75 -50.51 4.99 1.14
C LYS A 75 -51.40 5.98 1.91
N LYS A 76 -50.82 7.06 2.46
CA LYS A 76 -51.56 8.08 3.22
C LYS A 76 -52.21 9.16 2.35
N LYS A 77 -52.04 9.14 1.01
CA LYS A 77 -52.46 10.19 0.06
C LYS A 77 -52.01 11.61 0.48
N THR A 78 -50.92 11.71 1.25
CA THR A 78 -50.45 12.99 1.81
C THR A 78 -49.79 13.88 0.75
N LEU A 79 -49.24 13.27 -0.30
CA LEU A 79 -48.63 13.93 -1.45
C LEU A 79 -49.21 13.30 -2.73
N SER A 80 -49.58 14.12 -3.70
CA SER A 80 -50.21 13.70 -4.95
C SER A 80 -49.35 14.02 -6.18
N GLY A 81 -49.67 13.41 -7.32
CA GLY A 81 -49.00 13.67 -8.59
C GLY A 81 -47.57 13.13 -8.62
N ILE A 82 -46.63 13.94 -9.13
CA ILE A 82 -45.26 13.51 -9.44
C ILE A 82 -44.34 13.37 -8.22
N VAL A 83 -44.75 13.87 -7.04
CA VAL A 83 -43.87 13.98 -5.86
C VAL A 83 -43.31 12.63 -5.37
N PRO A 84 -44.10 11.55 -5.22
CA PRO A 84 -43.57 10.26 -4.75
C PRO A 84 -42.56 9.63 -5.72
N VAL A 85 -42.75 9.87 -7.02
CA VAL A 85 -41.82 9.43 -8.08
C VAL A 85 -40.51 10.22 -8.00
N ALA A 86 -40.61 11.54 -7.82
CA ALA A 86 -39.44 12.39 -7.65
C ALA A 86 -38.60 11.99 -6.42
N ILE A 87 -39.22 11.61 -5.30
CA ILE A 87 -38.52 11.10 -4.11
C ILE A 87 -37.71 9.83 -4.44
N ILE A 88 -38.31 8.86 -5.14
CA ILE A 88 -37.60 7.62 -5.51
C ILE A 88 -36.42 7.94 -6.44
N VAL A 89 -36.64 8.78 -7.45
CA VAL A 89 -35.58 9.18 -8.40
C VAL A 89 -34.44 9.89 -7.67
N CYS A 90 -34.74 10.86 -6.80
CA CYS A 90 -33.73 11.55 -6.00
C CYS A 90 -32.97 10.57 -5.10
N SER A 91 -33.65 9.70 -4.36
CA SER A 91 -33.01 8.69 -3.51
C SER A 91 -32.16 7.71 -4.29
N PHE A 92 -32.59 7.30 -5.49
CA PHE A 92 -31.80 6.46 -6.38
C PHE A 92 -30.54 7.17 -6.88
N LEU A 93 -30.65 8.43 -7.31
CA LEU A 93 -29.51 9.23 -7.76
C LEU A 93 -28.48 9.46 -6.63
N LEU A 94 -28.94 9.77 -5.41
CA LEU A 94 -28.06 9.89 -4.24
C LEU A 94 -27.37 8.56 -3.91
N SER A 95 -28.13 7.45 -3.89
CA SER A 95 -27.58 6.12 -3.63
C SER A 95 -26.54 5.72 -4.69
N PHE A 96 -26.85 5.95 -5.96
CA PHE A 96 -25.94 5.67 -7.09
C PHE A 96 -24.66 6.51 -7.02
N ALA A 97 -24.77 7.81 -6.72
CA ALA A 97 -23.60 8.67 -6.52
C ALA A 97 -22.70 8.15 -5.38
N LEU A 98 -23.28 7.66 -4.29
CA LEU A 98 -22.51 7.06 -3.20
C LEU A 98 -21.84 5.75 -3.61
N LEU A 99 -22.52 4.88 -4.38
CA LEU A 99 -21.96 3.64 -4.94
C LEU A 99 -20.75 3.90 -5.82
N VAL A 100 -20.85 4.85 -6.75
CA VAL A 100 -19.74 5.24 -7.63
C VAL A 100 -18.55 5.79 -6.82
N ASN A 101 -18.81 6.38 -5.65
CA ASN A 101 -17.79 6.89 -4.74
C ASN A 101 -17.33 5.89 -3.65
N VAL A 102 -17.73 4.61 -3.69
CA VAL A 102 -17.30 3.58 -2.72
C VAL A 102 -15.80 3.32 -2.78
N GLN A 103 -15.21 3.49 -3.96
CA GLN A 103 -13.79 3.21 -4.20
C GLN A 103 -13.08 4.47 -4.67
N LYS A 104 -12.12 4.96 -3.87
CA LYS A 104 -11.28 6.09 -4.28
C LYS A 104 -9.88 5.58 -4.62
N ARG A 105 -9.43 5.84 -5.86
CA ARG A 105 -8.03 5.62 -6.24
C ARG A 105 -7.16 6.69 -5.60
N LYS A 106 -6.06 6.27 -4.97
CA LYS A 106 -5.04 7.13 -4.41
C LYS A 106 -3.67 6.66 -4.87
N THR A 107 -2.76 7.60 -5.06
CA THR A 107 -1.36 7.32 -5.36
C THR A 107 -0.52 7.59 -4.11
N VAL A 108 0.53 6.79 -3.91
CA VAL A 108 1.49 6.97 -2.82
C VAL A 108 2.89 6.80 -3.37
N ASP A 109 3.77 7.72 -3.00
CA ASP A 109 5.21 7.63 -3.26
C ASP A 109 5.91 7.02 -2.04
N VAL A 110 6.57 5.88 -2.24
CA VAL A 110 7.39 5.20 -1.22
C VAL A 110 8.89 5.28 -1.50
N SER A 111 9.36 6.30 -2.20
CA SER A 111 10.79 6.50 -2.51
C SER A 111 11.67 6.65 -1.27
N PHE A 112 11.09 7.01 -0.11
CA PHE A 112 11.78 6.99 1.18
C PHE A 112 12.27 5.58 1.57
N ASN A 113 11.73 4.51 0.98
CA ASN A 113 12.19 3.12 1.17
C ASN A 113 13.70 2.96 0.91
N GLU A 114 14.28 3.77 0.02
CA GLU A 114 15.71 3.74 -0.30
C GLU A 114 16.60 4.37 0.78
N LYS A 115 16.03 5.07 1.78
CA LYS A 115 16.78 5.70 2.88
C LYS A 115 17.11 4.75 4.03
N TYR A 116 16.46 3.58 4.07
CA TYR A 116 16.57 2.64 5.18
C TYR A 116 17.49 1.47 4.83
N GLN A 117 18.20 0.96 5.83
CA GLN A 117 19.11 -0.19 5.68
C GLN A 117 18.36 -1.43 5.15
N TYR A 118 17.25 -1.77 5.80
CA TYR A 118 16.35 -2.82 5.36
C TYR A 118 15.12 -2.20 4.74
N LYS A 119 14.73 -2.71 3.57
CA LYS A 119 13.68 -2.12 2.74
C LYS A 119 12.79 -3.19 2.14
N PHE A 120 11.58 -2.81 1.73
CA PHE A 120 10.72 -3.70 0.95
C PHE A 120 11.27 -3.83 -0.47
N TYR A 121 11.07 -5.00 -1.07
CA TYR A 121 11.56 -5.30 -2.42
C TYR A 121 10.95 -4.37 -3.48
N ASP A 122 9.64 -4.21 -3.44
CA ASP A 122 8.89 -3.32 -4.32
C ASP A 122 7.77 -2.60 -3.56
N ALA A 123 7.29 -1.52 -4.17
CA ALA A 123 6.32 -0.62 -3.57
C ALA A 123 4.92 -1.26 -3.40
N GLN A 124 4.51 -2.19 -4.27
CA GLN A 124 3.20 -2.84 -4.17
C GLN A 124 3.16 -3.80 -2.99
N ASN A 125 4.18 -4.64 -2.85
CA ASN A 125 4.31 -5.54 -1.71
C ASN A 125 4.42 -4.78 -0.39
N PHE A 126 5.18 -3.67 -0.36
CA PHE A 126 5.22 -2.78 0.80
C PHE A 126 3.82 -2.30 1.20
N LEU A 127 3.08 -1.72 0.25
CA LEU A 127 1.75 -1.18 0.50
C LEU A 127 0.76 -2.25 0.96
N LYS A 128 0.81 -3.43 0.34
CA LYS A 128 -0.03 -4.59 0.69
C LYS A 128 0.19 -5.03 2.13
N HIS A 129 1.44 -5.23 2.55
CA HIS A 129 1.75 -5.65 3.92
C HIS A 129 1.46 -4.56 4.95
N TYR A 130 1.72 -3.30 4.60
CA TYR A 130 1.34 -2.16 5.44
C TYR A 130 -0.16 -2.15 5.72
N TYR A 131 -1.03 -2.16 4.70
CA TYR A 131 -2.48 -2.12 4.95
C TYR A 131 -3.01 -3.36 5.66
N LYS A 132 -2.37 -4.51 5.47
CA LYS A 132 -2.73 -5.74 6.17
C LYS A 132 -2.40 -5.68 7.67
N HIS A 133 -1.30 -5.04 8.06
CA HIS A 133 -0.74 -5.19 9.41
C HIS A 133 -0.52 -3.89 10.20
N LYS A 134 -0.80 -2.72 9.61
CA LYS A 134 -0.57 -1.42 10.27
C LYS A 134 -1.29 -1.28 11.62
N ASN A 135 -2.48 -1.87 11.74
CA ASN A 135 -3.27 -1.84 12.97
C ASN A 135 -2.68 -2.79 14.03
N ASP A 136 -2.16 -3.96 13.62
CA ASP A 136 -1.51 -4.92 14.51
C ASP A 136 -0.36 -4.28 15.27
N VAL A 137 0.39 -3.40 14.60
CA VAL A 137 1.58 -2.73 15.15
C VAL A 137 1.36 -1.26 15.53
N GLY A 138 0.12 -0.78 15.47
CA GLY A 138 -0.27 0.56 15.95
C GLY A 138 0.36 1.73 15.19
N VAL A 139 0.56 1.62 13.87
CA VAL A 139 1.15 2.70 13.05
C VAL A 139 0.16 3.21 12.00
N THR A 140 0.28 4.50 11.66
CA THR A 140 -0.65 5.19 10.75
C THR A 140 0.00 5.66 9.45
N SER A 141 1.32 5.47 9.30
CA SER A 141 2.06 5.83 8.09
C SER A 141 2.96 4.68 7.61
N LEU A 142 3.20 4.63 6.30
CA LEU A 142 4.12 3.67 5.69
C LEU A 142 5.55 3.83 6.22
N GLU A 143 6.02 5.07 6.36
CA GLU A 143 7.37 5.33 6.85
C GLU A 143 7.54 4.90 8.31
N SER A 144 6.54 5.12 9.17
CA SER A 144 6.55 4.60 10.55
C SER A 144 6.58 3.07 10.59
N TYR A 145 5.86 2.40 9.68
CA TYR A 145 5.89 0.94 9.56
C TYR A 145 7.27 0.42 9.13
N LEU A 146 7.90 1.06 8.13
CA LEU A 146 9.25 0.72 7.69
C LEU A 146 10.30 0.97 8.77
N LYS A 147 10.22 2.12 9.46
CA LYS A 147 11.09 2.47 10.58
C LYS A 147 10.95 1.47 11.72
N LEU A 148 9.73 1.04 12.03
CA LEU A 148 9.48 0.04 13.05
C LEU A 148 10.06 -1.33 12.67
N ALA A 149 9.92 -1.76 11.42
CA ALA A 149 10.50 -3.02 10.94
C ALA A 149 12.02 -3.01 11.08
N ASN A 150 12.67 -1.92 10.64
CA ASN A 150 14.12 -1.74 10.82
C ASN A 150 14.51 -1.76 12.30
N LYS A 151 13.75 -1.09 13.18
CA LYS A 151 14.00 -1.10 14.62
C LYS A 151 13.95 -2.52 15.19
N VAL A 152 12.97 -3.33 14.81
CA VAL A 152 12.88 -4.72 15.28
C VAL A 152 14.07 -5.55 14.80
N ILE A 153 14.53 -5.36 13.56
CA ILE A 153 15.69 -6.08 13.00
C ILE A 153 16.99 -5.70 13.72
N THR A 154 17.17 -4.41 14.07
CA THR A 154 18.42 -3.91 14.67
C THR A 154 18.45 -3.90 16.20
N ASP A 155 17.30 -4.12 16.86
CA ASP A 155 17.20 -4.17 18.31
C ASP A 155 17.89 -5.43 18.87
N LYS A 156 18.86 -5.22 19.78
CA LYS A 156 19.58 -6.30 20.47
C LYS A 156 18.67 -7.19 21.31
N LYS A 157 17.48 -6.70 21.70
CA LYS A 157 16.48 -7.48 22.44
C LYS A 157 15.63 -8.39 21.53
N SER A 158 15.71 -8.23 20.22
CA SER A 158 15.02 -9.09 19.27
C SER A 158 15.77 -10.41 19.10
N VAL A 159 15.09 -11.52 19.40
CA VAL A 159 15.59 -12.85 19.06
C VAL A 159 15.35 -13.12 17.57
N HIS A 160 16.22 -13.90 16.94
CA HIS A 160 16.09 -14.19 15.52
C HIS A 160 16.58 -15.60 15.18
N LYS A 161 16.08 -16.16 14.08
CA LYS A 161 16.52 -17.44 13.52
C LYS A 161 16.31 -17.48 12.02
N THR A 162 17.11 -18.28 11.33
CA THR A 162 16.94 -18.56 9.89
C THR A 162 16.01 -19.75 9.73
N ILE A 163 15.01 -19.64 8.86
CA ILE A 163 14.05 -20.70 8.56
C ILE A 163 14.45 -21.47 7.30
N SER A 164 13.77 -22.58 7.00
CA SER A 164 14.15 -23.54 5.94
C SER A 164 14.34 -22.92 4.55
N ASN A 165 13.60 -21.87 4.22
CA ASN A 165 13.72 -21.17 2.93
C ASN A 165 14.88 -20.14 2.89
N GLY A 166 15.65 -20.02 3.97
CA GLY A 166 16.77 -19.09 4.12
C GLY A 166 16.38 -17.66 4.54
N ASP A 167 15.09 -17.37 4.72
CA ASP A 167 14.65 -16.11 5.31
C ASP A 167 15.01 -16.07 6.81
N ILE A 168 15.20 -14.87 7.35
CA ILE A 168 15.50 -14.63 8.76
C ILE A 168 14.26 -14.02 9.40
N ILE A 169 13.79 -14.60 10.49
CA ILE A 169 12.70 -14.05 11.27
C ILE A 169 13.26 -13.38 12.53
N TYR A 170 12.77 -12.17 12.84
CA TYR A 170 13.11 -11.40 14.03
C TYR A 170 11.86 -11.26 14.90
N TYR A 171 12.02 -11.40 16.21
CA TYR A 171 10.93 -11.32 17.17
C TYR A 171 11.35 -10.58 18.44
N ASN A 172 10.61 -9.54 18.80
CA ASN A 172 10.79 -8.85 20.06
C ASN A 172 9.80 -9.39 21.12
N LYS A 173 10.31 -9.99 22.19
CA LYS A 173 9.47 -10.62 23.24
C LYS A 173 8.60 -9.62 24.00
N GLN A 174 9.03 -8.37 24.14
CA GLN A 174 8.31 -7.34 24.89
C GLN A 174 7.16 -6.75 24.06
N THR A 175 7.42 -6.40 22.80
CA THR A 175 6.40 -5.77 21.94
C THR A 175 5.59 -6.76 21.12
N GLN A 176 6.02 -8.03 21.09
CA GLN A 176 5.45 -9.10 20.26
C GLN A 176 5.56 -8.84 18.75
N TYR A 177 6.42 -7.90 18.34
CA TYR A 177 6.64 -7.61 16.94
C TYR A 177 7.47 -8.70 16.28
N PHE A 178 6.98 -9.12 15.12
CA PHE A 178 7.52 -10.20 14.31
C PHE A 178 7.82 -9.64 12.91
N VAL A 179 9.07 -9.76 12.48
CA VAL A 179 9.53 -9.31 11.16
C VAL A 179 10.10 -10.49 10.39
N VAL A 180 9.73 -10.60 9.12
CA VAL A 180 10.34 -11.55 8.17
C VAL A 180 11.24 -10.77 7.24
N LEU A 181 12.53 -11.10 7.26
CA LEU A 181 13.55 -10.56 6.38
C LEU A 181 13.95 -11.65 5.39
N SER A 182 13.89 -11.36 4.10
CA SER A 182 14.28 -12.35 3.10
C SER A 182 15.77 -12.64 3.16
N LYS A 183 16.19 -13.81 2.64
CA LYS A 183 17.62 -14.15 2.46
C LYS A 183 18.40 -13.04 1.72
N ALA A 184 17.73 -12.34 0.80
CA ALA A 184 18.31 -11.26 0.02
C ALA A 184 18.30 -9.89 0.73
N GLY A 185 17.89 -9.81 1.99
CA GLY A 185 17.90 -8.59 2.80
C GLY A 185 16.69 -7.67 2.59
N TYR A 186 15.59 -8.17 2.02
CA TYR A 186 14.35 -7.40 1.84
C TYR A 186 13.31 -7.75 2.88
N ILE A 187 12.70 -6.74 3.49
CA ILE A 187 11.57 -6.94 4.40
C ILE A 187 10.41 -7.54 3.62
N ARG A 188 9.87 -8.65 4.12
CA ARG A 188 8.63 -9.26 3.59
C ARG A 188 7.41 -8.79 4.35
N SER A 189 7.48 -8.69 5.67
CA SER A 189 6.35 -8.29 6.52
C SER A 189 6.77 -7.89 7.92
N LEU A 190 5.97 -7.04 8.56
CA LEU A 190 5.99 -6.73 9.99
C LEU A 190 4.57 -6.89 10.57
N TYR A 191 4.41 -7.64 11.66
CA TYR A 191 3.11 -7.79 12.33
C TYR A 191 3.30 -8.20 13.80
N LYS A 192 2.23 -8.20 14.60
CA LYS A 192 2.25 -8.81 15.94
C LYS A 192 1.97 -10.30 15.88
N SER A 193 2.72 -11.08 16.63
CA SER A 193 2.46 -12.53 16.76
C SER A 193 2.85 -13.04 18.13
N SER A 194 2.41 -14.25 18.49
CA SER A 194 2.80 -14.87 19.76
C SER A 194 4.23 -15.42 19.70
N TYR A 195 4.86 -15.59 20.87
CA TYR A 195 6.18 -16.23 20.92
C TYR A 195 6.12 -17.70 20.46
N ASN A 196 5.02 -18.41 20.75
CA ASN A 196 4.79 -19.76 20.25
C ASN A 196 4.74 -19.83 18.73
N HIS A 197 4.16 -18.82 18.07
CA HIS A 197 4.20 -18.73 16.61
C HIS A 197 5.64 -18.61 16.10
N TYR A 198 6.46 -17.75 16.72
CA TYR A 198 7.89 -17.62 16.38
C TYR A 198 8.67 -18.92 16.56
N LEU A 199 8.39 -19.68 17.64
CA LEU A 199 9.07 -20.96 17.89
C LEU A 199 8.75 -22.02 16.82
N LYS A 200 7.53 -22.01 16.28
CA LYS A 200 7.03 -22.98 15.28
C LYS A 200 7.50 -22.76 13.84
N GLN A 201 7.98 -21.57 13.50
CA GLN A 201 8.53 -21.28 12.16
C GLN A 201 9.82 -22.06 11.89
#